data_AF-A0A975N9D0-F1
#
_entry.id   AF-A0A975N9D0-F1
#
_cell.length_a   1.000
_cell.length_b   1.000
_cell.length_c   1.000
_cell.angle_alpha   90.00
_cell.angle_beta   90.00
_cell.angle_gamma   90.00
#
_symmetry.space_group_name_H-M   'P 1'
#
loop_
_entity.id
_entity.type
_entity.pdbx_description
1 polymer ?
#
loop_
_entity_poly.entity_id
_entity_poly.type
_entity_poly.pdbx_seq_one_letter_code
_entity_poly.pdbx_strand_id
1 'polypeptide(L)'
;MTTIYEAALHAHVGVTLPTAGWDVTSFLQNGKSQVETWGGLFLMLIGVAGLIWGGVSGVRKLMANQQTSAQQAGWAKIAGLVLVGGALATGGFQLVSTVGSGGQQTIEDLGGGTVIAAPVDGR
;
A
#
# COMPACT_ATOMS: atom_id res chain seq x y z
N MET A 1 29.19 -27.57 58.84
CA MET A 1 29.22 -27.39 57.38
C MET A 1 27.79 -27.38 56.86
N THR A 2 27.06 -26.26 56.97
CA THR A 2 25.67 -26.21 56.50
C THR A 2 25.20 -24.96 55.77
N THR A 3 26.08 -23.99 55.51
CA THR A 3 25.61 -22.64 55.13
C THR A 3 25.93 -22.22 53.69
N ILE A 4 26.60 -23.07 52.90
CA ILE A 4 26.96 -22.72 51.51
C ILE A 4 25.93 -23.27 50.49
N TYR A 5 25.15 -24.27 50.87
CA TYR A 5 24.17 -24.89 49.97
C TYR A 5 22.79 -24.21 49.96
N GLU A 6 22.41 -23.47 51.01
CA GLU A 6 21.17 -22.66 50.99
C GLU A 6 21.29 -21.42 50.08
N ALA A 7 22.49 -20.89 49.88
CA ALA A 7 22.71 -19.74 48.99
C ALA A 7 22.49 -20.07 47.51
N ALA A 8 22.64 -21.34 47.12
CA ALA A 8 22.41 -21.79 45.74
C ALA A 8 20.90 -21.97 45.42
N LEU A 9 20.07 -22.27 46.42
CA LEU A 9 18.63 -22.49 46.24
C LEU A 9 17.83 -21.20 46.03
N HIS A 10 18.37 -20.05 46.48
CA HIS A 10 17.73 -18.73 46.28
C HIS A 10 18.19 -18.01 45.00
N ALA A 11 19.13 -18.59 44.25
CA ALA A 11 19.58 -18.04 42.96
C ALA A 11 18.63 -18.38 41.79
N HIS A 12 17.44 -18.93 42.06
CA HIS A 12 16.30 -18.90 41.14
C HIS A 12 15.63 -17.52 41.14
N VAL A 13 16.43 -16.44 41.18
CA VAL A 13 15.97 -15.15 40.69
C VAL A 13 15.61 -15.43 39.24
N GLY A 14 14.31 -15.57 38.98
CA GLY A 14 13.77 -15.75 37.66
C GLY A 14 14.22 -14.59 36.81
N VAL A 15 15.37 -14.74 36.16
CA VAL A 15 15.77 -13.90 35.05
C VAL A 15 14.79 -14.27 33.95
N THR A 16 13.61 -13.65 33.99
CA THR A 16 12.80 -13.44 32.80
C THR A 16 13.66 -12.59 31.88
N LEU A 17 14.49 -13.27 31.09
CA LEU A 17 15.03 -12.69 29.87
C LEU A 17 13.81 -12.10 29.16
N PRO A 18 13.80 -10.81 28.81
CA PRO A 18 12.75 -10.29 27.97
C PRO A 18 12.84 -11.11 26.68
N THR A 19 12.01 -12.14 26.57
CA THR A 19 11.75 -12.81 25.32
C THR A 19 11.01 -11.78 24.52
N ALA A 20 11.75 -10.91 23.84
CA ALA A 20 11.26 -10.19 22.68
C ALA A 20 10.94 -11.29 21.66
N GLY A 21 9.79 -11.95 21.89
CA GLY A 21 9.29 -13.00 21.05
C GLY A 21 9.18 -12.41 19.66
N TRP A 22 9.84 -13.06 18.71
CA TRP A 22 9.72 -12.73 17.31
C TRP A 22 8.26 -13.00 16.90
N ASP A 23 7.43 -11.97 17.00
CA ASP A 23 6.03 -12.06 16.61
C ASP A 23 5.92 -11.78 15.12
N VAL A 24 5.66 -12.84 14.36
CA VAL A 24 5.45 -12.78 12.91
C VAL A 24 4.31 -11.85 12.57
N THR A 25 3.26 -11.78 13.40
CA THR A 25 2.13 -10.86 13.19
C THR A 25 2.59 -9.42 13.30
N SER A 26 3.35 -9.08 14.35
CA SER A 26 3.95 -7.76 14.49
C SER A 26 4.90 -7.43 13.33
N PHE A 27 5.75 -8.36 12.91
CA PHE A 27 6.64 -8.14 11.76
C PHE A 27 5.85 -7.82 10.48
N LEU A 28 4.80 -8.58 10.18
CA LEU A 28 3.96 -8.37 9.00
C LEU A 28 3.15 -7.07 9.07
N GLN A 29 2.62 -6.70 10.24
CA GLN A 29 1.91 -5.43 10.43
C GLN A 29 2.84 -4.23 10.24
N ASN A 30 4.04 -4.30 10.83
CA ASN A 30 5.07 -3.27 10.64
C ASN A 30 5.52 -3.21 9.17
N GLY A 31 5.74 -4.36 8.54
CA GLY A 31 6.08 -4.45 7.12
C GLY A 31 5.01 -3.83 6.23
N LYS A 32 3.73 -4.14 6.47
CA LYS A 32 2.60 -3.51 5.78
C LYS A 32 2.62 -2.00 5.97
N SER A 33 2.66 -1.52 7.20
CA SER A 33 2.68 -0.08 7.50
C SER A 33 3.84 0.65 6.82
N GLN A 34 5.02 0.03 6.78
CA GLN A 34 6.18 0.58 6.08
C GLN A 34 5.95 0.63 4.57
N VAL A 35 5.41 -0.43 3.95
CA VAL A 35 5.07 -0.42 2.52
C VAL A 35 4.02 0.63 2.19
N GLU A 36 3.00 0.82 3.05
CA GLU A 36 1.99 1.86 2.86
C GLU A 36 2.61 3.26 2.92
N THR A 37 3.52 3.48 3.88
CA THR A 37 4.22 4.76 4.05
C THR A 37 5.15 5.06 2.87
N TRP A 38 6.02 4.12 2.51
CA TRP A 38 6.98 4.29 1.42
C TRP A 38 6.30 4.31 0.04
N GLY A 39 5.28 3.48 -0.16
CA GLY A 39 4.46 3.49 -1.37
C GLY A 39 3.68 4.78 -1.52
N GLY A 40 3.10 5.30 -0.44
CA GLY A 40 2.48 6.62 -0.37
C GLY A 40 3.44 7.73 -0.75
N LEU A 41 4.61 7.76 -0.10
CA LEU A 41 5.63 8.77 -0.37
C LEU A 41 6.13 8.72 -1.82
N PHE A 42 6.36 7.52 -2.36
CA PHE A 42 6.79 7.32 -3.74
C PHE A 42 5.75 7.82 -4.75
N LEU A 43 4.48 7.42 -4.58
CA LEU A 43 3.40 7.88 -5.44
C LEU A 43 3.17 9.40 -5.31
N MET A 44 3.35 9.96 -4.11
CA MET A 44 3.29 11.39 -3.90
C MET A 44 4.36 12.12 -4.71
N LEU A 45 5.61 11.65 -4.68
CA LEU A 45 6.72 12.23 -5.45
C LEU A 45 6.44 12.17 -6.96
N ILE A 46 5.94 11.04 -7.46
CA ILE A 46 5.52 10.92 -8.87
C ILE A 46 4.37 11.87 -9.19
N GLY A 47 3.38 11.98 -8.30
CA GLY A 47 2.23 12.87 -8.48
C GLY A 47 2.65 14.33 -8.60
N VAL A 48 3.53 14.79 -7.70
CA VAL A 48 4.11 16.14 -7.74
C VAL A 48 4.93 16.36 -9.02
N ALA A 49 5.75 15.40 -9.43
CA ALA A 49 6.49 15.49 -10.69
C ALA A 49 5.54 15.61 -11.90
N GLY A 50 4.43 14.86 -11.90
CA GLY A 50 3.37 14.95 -12.89
C GLY A 50 2.68 16.31 -12.92
N LEU A 51 2.39 16.90 -11.76
CA LEU A 51 1.84 18.25 -11.64
C LEU A 51 2.79 19.31 -12.22
N ILE A 52 4.08 19.23 -11.89
CA ILE A 52 5.09 20.15 -12.43
C ILE A 52 5.15 20.03 -13.95
N TRP A 53 5.22 18.80 -14.48
CA TRP A 53 5.29 18.57 -15.92
C TRP A 53 4.02 19.01 -16.65
N GLY A 54 2.85 18.76 -16.07
CA GLY A 54 1.55 19.21 -16.56
C GLY A 54 1.46 20.73 -16.60
N GLY A 55 1.90 21.41 -15.53
CA GLY A 55 1.97 22.85 -15.44
C GLY A 55 2.90 23.47 -16.50
N VAL A 56 4.13 22.96 -16.64
CA VAL A 56 5.08 23.42 -17.66
C VAL A 56 4.53 23.22 -19.08
N SER A 57 3.96 22.04 -19.35
CA SER A 57 3.38 21.73 -20.66
C SER A 57 2.15 22.59 -20.97
N GLY A 58 1.32 22.88 -19.96
CA GLY A 58 0.18 23.77 -20.05
C GLY A 58 0.59 25.21 -20.35
N VAL A 59 1.54 25.75 -19.60
CA VAL A 59 2.06 27.11 -19.80
C VAL A 59 2.68 27.25 -21.20
N ARG A 60 3.51 26.28 -21.63
CA ARG A 60 4.06 26.26 -22.99
C ARG A 60 2.99 26.25 -24.08
N LYS A 61 1.89 25.53 -23.86
CA LYS A 61 0.76 25.50 -24.81
C LYS A 61 -0.03 26.80 -24.84
N LEU A 62 -0.20 27.47 -23.70
CA LEU A 62 -0.86 28.76 -23.64
C LEU A 62 -0.07 29.85 -24.37
N MET A 63 1.26 29.74 -24.39
CA MET A 63 2.15 30.66 -25.10
C MET A 63 2.36 30.34 -26.58
N ALA A 64 1.90 29.18 -27.07
CA ALA A 64 2.07 28.77 -28.46
C ALA A 64 0.88 29.21 -29.35
N ASN A 65 1.18 29.70 -30.56
CA ASN A 65 0.16 30.14 -31.52
C ASN A 65 -0.76 28.97 -31.97
N GLN A 66 -2.07 29.18 -31.97
CA GLN A 66 -3.12 28.15 -31.85
C GLN A 66 -3.42 27.28 -33.11
N GLN A 67 -2.48 27.06 -34.01
CA GLN A 67 -2.84 26.79 -35.41
C GLN A 67 -3.01 25.31 -35.85
N THR A 68 -3.03 24.30 -34.97
CA THR A 68 -3.11 22.88 -35.43
C THR A 68 -3.99 21.95 -34.59
N SER A 69 -4.67 21.01 -35.26
CA SER A 69 -5.53 19.95 -34.72
C SER A 69 -4.81 18.95 -33.79
N ALA A 70 -3.47 18.88 -33.83
CA ALA A 70 -2.65 18.18 -32.82
C ALA A 70 -2.77 18.78 -31.40
N GLN A 71 -3.32 20.00 -31.28
CA GLN A 71 -3.50 20.72 -30.01
C GLN A 71 -4.56 20.06 -29.12
N GLN A 72 -5.64 19.47 -29.65
CA GLN A 72 -6.68 18.85 -28.80
C GLN A 72 -6.16 17.62 -28.03
N ALA A 73 -5.40 16.74 -28.69
CA ALA A 73 -4.81 15.56 -28.06
C ALA A 73 -3.90 15.92 -26.87
N GLY A 74 -3.13 17.01 -26.99
CA GLY A 74 -2.25 17.42 -25.89
C GLY A 74 -2.95 18.09 -24.72
N TRP A 75 -4.14 18.68 -24.89
CA TRP A 75 -4.91 19.24 -23.76
C TRP A 75 -5.51 18.14 -22.89
N ALA A 76 -6.02 17.07 -23.49
CA ALA A 76 -6.44 15.88 -22.77
C ALA A 76 -5.27 15.27 -21.96
N LYS A 77 -4.06 15.22 -22.54
CA LYS A 77 -2.85 14.76 -21.83
C LYS A 77 -2.49 15.66 -20.63
N ILE A 78 -2.56 16.98 -20.79
CA ILE A 78 -2.28 17.93 -19.70
C ILE A 78 -3.32 17.80 -18.59
N ALA A 79 -4.61 17.74 -18.94
CA ALA A 79 -5.68 17.52 -17.97
C ALA A 79 -5.51 16.19 -17.22
N GLY A 80 -5.18 15.11 -17.93
CA GLY A 80 -4.88 13.82 -17.34
C GLY A 80 -3.69 13.87 -16.38
N LEU A 81 -2.59 14.53 -16.77
CA LEU A 81 -1.40 14.72 -15.91
C LEU A 81 -1.74 15.50 -14.63
N VAL A 82 -2.57 16.53 -14.73
CA VAL A 82 -2.95 17.34 -13.56
C VAL A 82 -3.89 16.56 -12.65
N LEU A 83 -4.90 15.89 -13.20
CA LEU A 83 -5.87 15.10 -12.43
C LEU A 83 -5.22 13.89 -11.76
N VAL A 84 -4.49 13.08 -12.55
CA VAL A 84 -3.81 11.88 -12.03
C VAL A 84 -2.64 12.29 -11.13
N GLY A 85 -1.87 13.31 -11.52
CA GLY A 85 -0.78 13.82 -10.68
C GLY A 85 -1.27 14.37 -9.35
N GLY A 86 -2.38 15.13 -9.35
CA GLY A 86 -3.03 15.62 -8.14
C GLY A 86 -3.56 14.50 -7.26
N ALA A 87 -4.28 13.53 -7.82
CA ALA A 87 -4.81 12.39 -7.09
C ALA A 87 -3.69 11.53 -6.47
N LEU A 88 -2.60 11.30 -7.21
CA LEU A 88 -1.44 10.57 -6.71
C LEU A 88 -0.71 11.34 -5.60
N ALA A 89 -0.60 12.67 -5.73
CA ALA A 89 0.03 13.54 -4.75
C ALA A 89 -0.71 13.60 -3.41
N THR A 90 -2.05 13.57 -3.40
CA THR A 90 -2.83 13.73 -2.17
C THR A 90 -3.27 12.42 -1.52
N GLY A 91 -3.22 11.29 -2.24
CA GLY A 91 -3.75 10.02 -1.72
C GLY A 91 -3.54 8.80 -2.61
N GLY A 92 -2.53 8.81 -3.49
CA GLY A 92 -2.34 7.78 -4.51
C GLY A 92 -2.27 6.35 -3.98
N PHE A 93 -1.60 6.14 -2.85
CA PHE A 93 -1.47 4.80 -2.27
C PHE A 93 -2.80 4.30 -1.67
N GLN A 94 -3.59 5.19 -1.07
CA GLN A 94 -4.92 4.84 -0.57
C GLN A 94 -5.84 4.40 -1.72
N LEU A 95 -5.83 5.12 -2.85
CA LEU A 95 -6.57 4.74 -4.05
C LEU A 95 -6.18 3.34 -4.55
N VAL A 96 -4.88 3.04 -4.63
CA VAL A 96 -4.39 1.71 -5.04
C VAL A 96 -4.83 0.63 -4.06
N SER A 97 -4.73 0.89 -2.75
CA SER A 97 -5.11 -0.08 -1.72
C SER A 97 -6.62 -0.40 -1.75
N THR A 98 -7.49 0.60 -1.91
CA THR A 98 -8.94 0.43 -1.97
C THR A 98 -9.39 -0.35 -3.21
N VAL A 99 -8.79 -0.07 -4.36
CA VAL A 99 -9.08 -0.81 -5.60
C VAL A 99 -8.58 -2.25 -5.48
N GLY A 100 -7.40 -2.46 -4.92
CA GLY A 100 -6.85 -3.80 -4.67
C GLY A 100 -7.72 -4.65 -3.74
N SER A 101 -8.20 -4.06 -2.63
CA SER A 101 -9.09 -4.76 -1.70
C SER A 101 -10.45 -5.10 -2.30
N GLY A 102 -11.02 -4.22 -3.14
CA GLY A 102 -12.30 -4.50 -3.82
C GLY A 102 -12.18 -5.63 -4.87
N GLY A 103 -11.04 -5.70 -5.56
CA GLY A 103 -10.74 -6.81 -6.47
C GLY A 103 -10.57 -8.14 -5.74
N GLN A 104 -9.90 -8.15 -4.59
CA GLN A 104 -9.83 -9.34 -3.74
C GLN A 104 -11.21 -9.81 -3.29
N GLN A 105 -12.06 -8.89 -2.80
CA GLN A 105 -13.42 -9.22 -2.37
C GLN A 105 -14.24 -9.82 -3.52
N THR A 106 -14.12 -9.27 -4.73
CA THR A 106 -14.78 -9.82 -5.92
C THR A 106 -14.29 -11.23 -6.27
N ILE A 107 -13.00 -11.52 -6.10
CA ILE A 107 -12.44 -12.86 -6.31
C ILE A 107 -12.89 -13.83 -5.22
N GLU A 108 -12.97 -13.40 -3.96
CA GLU A 108 -13.51 -14.21 -2.85
C GLU A 108 -14.99 -14.53 -3.06
N ASP A 109 -15.79 -13.55 -3.49
CA ASP A 109 -17.22 -13.72 -3.77
C ASP A 109 -17.47 -14.65 -4.96
N LEU A 110 -16.63 -14.60 -6.00
CA LEU A 110 -16.74 -15.46 -7.19
C LEU A 110 -16.10 -16.84 -7.01
N GLY A 111 -15.00 -16.93 -6.25
CA GLY A 111 -14.27 -18.17 -5.99
C GLY A 111 -14.85 -19.01 -4.85
N GLY A 112 -15.46 -18.37 -3.85
CA GLY A 112 -16.18 -19.04 -2.76
C GLY A 112 -17.64 -19.40 -3.10
N GLY A 113 -18.23 -18.75 -4.10
CA GLY A 113 -19.65 -18.86 -4.45
C GLY A 113 -20.05 -19.99 -5.41
N THR A 114 -19.12 -20.76 -5.97
CA THR A 114 -19.43 -21.90 -6.87
C THR A 114 -18.70 -23.17 -6.45
N VAL A 115 -18.95 -23.63 -5.22
CA VAL A 115 -18.96 -25.07 -4.93
C VAL A 115 -20.38 -25.43 -4.54
N ILE A 116 -21.26 -25.47 -5.54
CA ILE A 116 -22.36 -26.45 -5.50
C ILE A 116 -21.71 -27.81 -5.72
N ALA A 117 -20.99 -28.30 -4.71
CA ALA A 117 -20.86 -29.73 -4.47
C ALA A 117 -22.23 -30.19 -3.97
N ALA A 118 -23.23 -30.16 -4.85
CA ALA A 118 -24.38 -31.02 -4.64
C ALA A 118 -23.84 -32.45 -4.70
N PRO A 119 -24.02 -33.26 -3.65
CA PRO A 119 -23.59 -34.64 -3.69
C PRO A 119 -24.27 -35.32 -4.87
N VAL A 120 -23.48 -35.94 -5.76
CA VAL A 120 -23.97 -37.01 -6.62
C VAL A 120 -24.28 -38.17 -5.69
N ASP A 121 -25.46 -38.13 -5.08
CA ASP A 121 -25.99 -39.25 -4.33
C ASP A 121 -26.71 -40.13 -5.35
N GLY A 122 -26.10 -41.28 -5.64
CA GLY A 122 -26.65 -42.25 -6.56
C GLY A 122 -27.92 -42.87 -5.99
N ARG A 123 -29.06 -42.50 -6.58
CA ARG A 123 -30.28 -43.32 -6.68
C ARG A 123 -31.00 -43.03 -7.98
#